data_AF-A0A1C3JF55-F1
#
_entry.id   AF-A0A1C3JF55-F1
#
_cell.length_a   1.000
_cell.length_b   1.000
_cell.length_c   1.000
_cell.angle_alpha   90.00
_cell.angle_beta   90.00
_cell.angle_gamma   90.00
#
_symmetry.space_group_name_H-M   'P 1'
#
loop_
_entity.id
_entity.type
_entity.pdbx_description
1 polymer ?
#
loop_
_entity_poly.entity_id
_entity_poly.type
_entity_poly.pdbx_seq_one_letter_code
_entity_poly.pdbx_strand_id
1 'polypeptide(L)' 'MYFESLSDFFAMGGYASYVWSAFGITFLAMIILLVVSVRRGKQLLNEVQAKIDRQARIDAAKNMENTL' A
#
# COMPACT_ATOMS: atom_id res chain seq x y z
N MET A 1 25.57 -16.04 -31.65
CA MET A 1 24.35 -15.51 -31.02
C MET A 1 24.70 -15.35 -29.54
N TYR A 2 24.78 -14.13 -29.00
CA TYR A 2 25.52 -13.87 -27.73
C TYR A 2 24.76 -14.24 -26.44
N PHE A 3 23.48 -14.60 -26.54
CA PHE A 3 22.68 -15.16 -25.45
C PHE A 3 21.74 -16.19 -26.08
N GLU A 4 22.05 -17.48 -25.96
CA GLU A 4 21.25 -18.54 -26.61
C GLU A 4 20.08 -19.03 -25.74
N SER A 5 19.97 -18.55 -24.50
CA SER A 5 18.88 -18.96 -23.61
C SER A 5 18.55 -17.92 -22.54
N LEU A 6 17.30 -17.90 -22.08
CA LEU A 6 16.90 -17.16 -20.87
C LEU A 6 17.75 -17.59 -19.66
N SER A 7 18.20 -18.85 -19.63
CA SER A 7 19.10 -19.38 -18.60
C SER A 7 20.42 -18.62 -18.54
N ASP A 8 21.06 -18.29 -19.66
CA ASP A 8 22.30 -17.49 -19.69
C ASP A 8 22.08 -16.05 -19.22
N PHE A 9 20.86 -15.53 -19.34
CA PHE A 9 20.50 -14.21 -18.84
C PHE A 9 20.39 -14.19 -17.30
N PHE A 10 19.89 -15.28 -16.70
CA PHE A 10 19.89 -15.48 -15.24
C PHE A 10 21.23 -16.00 -14.72
N ALA A 11 22.06 -16.60 -15.57
CA ALA A 11 23.34 -17.21 -15.23
C ALA A 11 24.50 -16.53 -15.98
N MET A 12 24.45 -15.19 -16.13
CA MET A 12 25.55 -14.39 -16.67
C MET A 12 26.77 -14.46 -15.74
N GLY A 13 27.53 -15.56 -15.80
CA GLY A 13 28.86 -15.77 -15.23
C GLY A 13 29.18 -14.99 -13.96
N GLY A 14 28.42 -15.21 -12.87
CA GLY A 14 28.67 -14.61 -11.55
C GLY A 14 28.08 -13.21 -11.31
N TYR A 15 27.68 -12.47 -12.35
CA TYR A 15 27.13 -11.10 -12.20
C TYR A 15 25.62 -11.06 -11.94
N ALA A 16 24.91 -12.11 -12.31
CA ALA A 16 23.45 -12.14 -12.21
C ALA A 16 22.95 -12.01 -10.76
N SER A 17 23.69 -12.54 -9.77
CA SER A 17 23.35 -12.41 -8.35
C SER A 17 23.29 -10.94 -7.89
N TYR A 18 24.22 -10.09 -8.36
CA TYR A 18 24.25 -8.67 -8.03
C TYR A 18 23.07 -7.93 -8.65
N VAL A 19 22.76 -8.21 -9.92
CA VAL A 19 21.64 -7.58 -10.64
C VAL A 19 20.31 -7.98 -10.01
N TRP A 20 20.06 -9.28 -9.85
CA TRP A 20 18.81 -9.77 -9.27
C TRP A 20 18.61 -9.34 -7.82
N SER A 21 19.67 -9.23 -7.02
CA SER A 21 19.59 -8.69 -5.66
C SER A 21 19.19 -7.21 -5.66
N ALA A 22 19.80 -6.39 -6.53
CA ALA A 22 19.44 -4.98 -6.65
C ALA A 22 17.99 -4.81 -7.09
N PHE A 23 17.56 -5.54 -8.13
CA PHE A 23 16.16 -5.55 -8.59
C PHE A 23 15.22 -6.03 -7.49
N GLY A 24 15.58 -7.09 -6.76
CA GLY A 24 14.80 -7.61 -5.63
C GLY A 24 14.62 -6.58 -4.52
N ILE A 25 15.69 -5.87 -4.14
CA ILE A 25 15.63 -4.81 -3.12
C ILE A 25 14.76 -3.66 -3.60
N THR A 26 14.91 -3.20 -4.84
CA THR A 26 14.08 -2.13 -5.40
C THR A 26 12.61 -2.55 -5.46
N PHE A 27 12.32 -3.76 -5.92
CA PHE A 27 10.96 -4.30 -5.99
C PHE A 27 10.33 -4.42 -4.59
N LEU A 28 11.10 -4.89 -3.60
CA LEU A 28 10.68 -4.93 -2.20
C LEU A 28 10.34 -3.52 -1.69
N ALA A 29 11.21 -2.53 -1.93
CA ALA A 29 10.98 -1.15 -1.53
C ALA A 29 9.71 -0.57 -2.17
N MET A 30 9.47 -0.85 -3.45
CA MET A 30 8.23 -0.45 -4.14
C MET A 30 6.99 -1.09 -3.53
N ILE A 31 7.03 -2.39 -3.21
CA ILE A 31 5.92 -3.08 -2.55
C ILE A 31 5.64 -2.47 -1.18
N ILE A 32 6.67 -2.24 -0.37
CA ILE A 32 6.54 -1.61 0.94
C ILE A 32 5.88 -0.24 0.81
N LEU A 33 6.35 0.59 -0.13
CA LEU A 33 5.79 1.91 -0.37
C LEU A 33 4.33 1.85 -0.80
N LEU A 34 3.97 0.93 -1.70
CA LEU A 34 2.60 0.72 -2.14
C LEU A 34 1.70 0.30 -0.98
N VAL A 35 2.13 -0.67 -0.17
CA VAL A 35 1.37 -1.14 1.00
C VAL A 35 1.17 0.00 2.00
N VAL A 36 2.21 0.79 2.29
CA VAL A 36 2.13 1.95 3.18
C VAL A 36 1.18 3.00 2.63
N SER A 37 1.27 3.32 1.33
CA SER A 37 0.42 4.29 0.65
C SER A 37 -1.06 3.89 0.72
N VAL A 38 -1.37 2.64 0.38
CA VAL A 38 -2.74 2.10 0.43
C VAL A 38 -3.26 2.09 1.88
N ARG A 39 -2.44 1.69 2.85
CA ARG A 39 -2.83 1.69 4.26
C ARG A 39 -3.11 3.09 4.78
N ARG A 40 -2.28 4.07 4.41
CA ARG A 40 -2.48 5.48 4.80
C ARG A 40 -3.77 6.05 4.22
N GLY A 41 -4.07 5.75 2.96
CA GLY A 41 -5.34 6.13 2.34
C GLY A 41 -6.55 5.54 3.09
N LYS A 42 -6.50 4.25 3.45
CA LYS A 42 -7.57 3.60 4.22
C LYS A 42 -7.71 4.17 5.64
N GLN A 43 -6.61 4.48 6.31
CA GLN A 43 -6.64 5.07 7.65
C GLN A 43 -7.32 6.44 7.66
N LEU A 44 -7.03 7.29 6.67
CA LEU A 44 -7.67 8.59 6.54
C LEU A 44 -9.18 8.48 6.34
N LEU A 45 -9.62 7.58 5.47
CA LEU A 45 -11.06 7.34 5.25
C LEU A 45 -11.75 6.80 6.50
N ASN A 46 -11.13 5.87 7.21
CA ASN A 46 -11.67 5.33 8.46
C ASN A 46 -11.79 6.41 9.55
N GLU A 47 -10.81 7.31 9.65
CA GLU A 47 -10.87 8.40 10.64
C GLU A 47 -11.98 9.40 10.31
N VAL A 48 -12.16 9.74 9.04
CA VAL A 48 -13.26 10.60 8.59
C VAL A 48 -14.61 9.94 8.86
N GLN A 49 -14.78 8.65 8.52
CA GLN A 49 -16.03 7.93 8.79
C GLN A 49 -16.35 7.87 10.29
N ALA A 50 -15.35 7.59 11.13
CA ALA A 50 -15.53 7.57 12.58
C ALA A 50 -15.97 8.92 13.16
N LYS A 51 -15.53 10.04 12.56
CA LYS A 51 -15.98 11.40 12.95
C LYS A 51 -17.42 11.64 12.51
N ILE A 52 -17.79 11.24 11.28
CA ILE A 52 -19.16 11.36 10.77
C ILE A 52 -20.15 10.57 11.64
N ASP A 53 -19.82 9.32 11.98
CA ASP A 53 -20.69 8.46 12.81
C ASP A 53 -20.87 8.99 14.24
N ARG A 54 -19.89 9.73 14.77
CA ARG A 54 -20.02 10.41 16.06
C ARG A 54 -20.93 11.63 15.95
N GLN A 55 -20.76 12.44 14.90
CA GLN A 55 -21.58 13.63 14.68
C GLN A 55 -23.05 13.25 14.45
N ALA A 56 -23.32 12.23 13.64
CA ALA A 56 -24.67 11.74 13.37
C ALA A 56 -25.42 11.31 14.65
N ARG A 57 -24.72 10.75 15.65
CA ARG A 57 -25.32 10.36 16.94
C ARG A 57 -25.67 11.56 17.81
N ILE A 58 -24.82 12.59 17.81
CA ILE A 58 -25.07 13.83 18.55
C ILE A 58 -26.23 14.59 17.91
N ASP A 59 -26.28 14.67 16.57
CA ASP A 59 -27.36 15.32 15.85
C ASP A 59 -28.69 14.57 16.02
N ALA A 60 -28.67 13.23 16.06
CA ALA A 60 -29.87 12.43 16.35
C ALA A 60 -30.40 12.69 17.77
N ALA A 61 -29.52 12.77 18.77
CA ALA A 61 -29.90 13.11 20.14
C ALA A 61 -30.46 14.54 20.25
N LYS A 62 -29.85 15.50 19.54
CA LYS A 62 -30.28 16.90 19.52
C LYS A 62 -31.64 17.09 18.83
N ASN A 63 -31.91 16.33 17.77
CA ASN A 63 -33.23 16.32 17.14
C ASN A 63 -34.32 15.74 18.05
N MET A 64 -34.02 14.71 18.84
CA MET A 64 -34.98 14.18 19.83
C MET A 64 -35.28 15.16 20.96
N GLU A 65 -34.28 15.93 21.41
CA GLU A 65 -34.46 16.95 22.47
C GLU A 65 -35.31 18.14 21.99
N ASN A 66 -35.21 18.54 20.72
CA ASN A 66 -35.97 19.66 20.17
C ASN A 66 -37.42 19.30 19.75
N THR A 67 -37.86 18.07 20.01
CA THR A 67 -39.23 17.60 19.68
C THR A 67 -40.08 17.30 20.93
N LEU A 68 -39.56 17.58 22.13
CA LEU A 68 -40.27 17.50 23.43
C LEU A 68 -40.58 18.90 23.96
#